data_AF-E8QTQ8-F1
#
_entry.id   AF-E8QTQ8-F1
#
_cell.length_a   1.000
_cell.length_b   1.000
_cell.length_c   1.000
_cell.angle_alpha   90.00
_cell.angle_beta   90.00
_cell.angle_gamma   90.00
#
_symmetry.space_group_name_H-M   'P 1'
#
loop_
_entity.id
_entity.type
_entity.pdbx_description
1 polymer ?
#
loop_
_entity_poly.entity_id
_entity_poly.type
_entity_poly.pdbx_seq_one_letter_code
_entity_poly.pdbx_strand_id
1 'polypeptide(L)'
;MLENDKQVLNNEKIELSNDITKLTAEKDDLLKTKENLTKEKENLNTDLSNAKNEASQTSQKLKDLQQKHAPYDKLEKLYAVFLEVKECLIFGFVKDTHNAMDLIGYVLSDSKYYVEEFYRKTQQELMNKNSDKGEKLVALFDLLFECIKDKKFKRLETLSSYNSACITLYPEQSSTGNIQRVVLRGYSYNDKIMPSIVDMGG
;
A
#
# COMPACT_ATOMS: atom_id res chain seq x y z
N MET A 1 -42.52 54.23 -72.41
CA MET A 1 -42.24 52.82 -72.02
C MET A 1 -40.74 52.57 -71.98
N LEU A 2 -40.02 52.63 -73.10
CA LEU A 2 -38.57 52.32 -73.19
C LEU A 2 -37.64 53.02 -72.17
N GLU A 3 -37.91 54.27 -71.79
CA GLU A 3 -37.07 55.03 -70.84
C GLU A 3 -37.19 54.49 -69.41
N ASN A 4 -38.39 54.10 -68.97
CA ASN A 4 -38.61 53.49 -67.65
C ASN A 4 -37.94 52.11 -67.56
N ASP A 5 -38.05 51.30 -68.62
CA ASP A 5 -37.47 49.96 -68.65
C ASP A 5 -35.94 50.01 -68.55
N LYS A 6 -35.29 51.00 -69.20
CA LYS A 6 -33.84 51.25 -69.05
C LYS A 6 -33.46 51.63 -67.61
N GLN A 7 -34.26 52.46 -66.95
CA GLN A 7 -33.99 52.89 -65.57
C GLN A 7 -34.12 51.73 -64.58
N VAL A 8 -35.16 50.90 -64.74
CA VAL A 8 -35.36 49.67 -63.93
C VAL A 8 -34.17 48.71 -64.09
N LEU A 9 -33.75 48.44 -65.33
CA LEU A 9 -32.63 47.54 -65.62
C LEU A 9 -31.30 48.05 -65.03
N ASN A 10 -31.09 49.37 -65.01
CA ASN A 10 -29.88 49.97 -64.46
C ASN A 10 -29.87 49.89 -62.92
N ASN A 11 -31.03 50.03 -62.28
CA ASN A 11 -31.17 49.85 -60.83
C ASN A 11 -30.91 48.40 -60.42
N GLU A 12 -31.50 47.42 -61.11
CA GLU A 12 -31.26 45.99 -60.88
C GLU A 12 -29.77 45.64 -61.04
N LYS A 13 -29.09 46.22 -62.04
CA LYS A 13 -27.65 46.02 -62.24
C LYS A 13 -26.81 46.54 -61.07
N ILE A 14 -27.18 47.69 -60.49
CA ILE A 14 -26.50 48.25 -59.32
C ILE A 14 -26.72 47.35 -58.10
N GLU A 15 -27.94 46.87 -57.89
CA GLU A 15 -28.30 46.00 -56.78
C GLU A 15 -27.54 44.66 -56.84
N LEU A 16 -27.53 44.00 -58.01
CA LEU A 16 -26.75 42.80 -58.26
C LEU A 16 -25.24 43.03 -58.06
N SER A 17 -24.71 44.18 -58.48
CA SER A 17 -23.30 44.51 -58.28
C SER A 17 -22.95 44.66 -56.79
N ASN A 18 -23.86 45.21 -55.99
CA ASN A 18 -23.68 45.34 -54.54
C ASN A 18 -23.73 43.96 -53.85
N ASP A 19 -24.65 43.09 -54.25
CA ASP A 19 -24.76 41.75 -53.70
C ASP A 19 -23.55 40.87 -54.04
N ILE A 20 -23.04 40.96 -55.28
CA ILE A 20 -21.79 40.30 -55.67
C ILE A 20 -20.63 40.76 -54.79
N THR A 21 -20.55 42.05 -54.49
CA THR A 21 -19.48 42.61 -53.65
C THR A 21 -19.58 42.08 -52.22
N LYS A 22 -20.79 42.03 -51.64
CA LYS A 22 -21.02 41.46 -50.30
C LYS A 22 -20.69 39.97 -50.23
N LEU A 23 -21.18 39.19 -51.19
CA LEU A 23 -20.92 37.75 -51.26
C LEU A 23 -19.42 37.44 -51.43
N THR A 24 -18.70 38.28 -52.17
CA THR A 24 -17.24 38.14 -52.32
C THR A 24 -16.52 38.36 -50.98
N ALA A 25 -16.91 39.40 -50.24
CA ALA A 25 -16.35 39.66 -48.91
C ALA A 25 -16.64 38.53 -47.90
N GLU A 26 -17.88 38.05 -47.87
CA GLU A 26 -18.28 36.91 -47.02
C GLU A 26 -17.50 35.63 -47.36
N LYS A 27 -17.29 35.37 -48.66
CA LYS A 27 -16.50 34.24 -49.13
C LYS A 27 -15.04 34.31 -48.65
N ASP A 28 -14.43 35.49 -48.71
CA ASP A 28 -13.05 35.69 -48.26
C ASP A 28 -12.91 35.49 -46.74
N ASP A 29 -13.88 35.96 -45.96
CA ASP A 29 -13.88 35.78 -44.50
C ASP A 29 -14.14 34.32 -44.10
N LEU A 30 -15.00 33.60 -44.81
CA LEU A 30 -15.18 32.16 -44.64
C LEU A 30 -13.89 31.39 -44.97
N LEU A 31 -13.16 31.81 -45.99
CA LEU A 31 -11.90 31.17 -46.41
C LEU A 31 -10.82 31.34 -45.34
N LYS A 32 -10.66 32.56 -44.78
CA LYS A 32 -9.78 32.82 -43.63
C LYS A 32 -10.17 31.99 -42.40
N THR A 33 -11.46 31.94 -42.09
CA THR A 33 -11.96 31.16 -40.95
C THR A 33 -11.65 29.68 -41.12
N LYS A 34 -11.84 29.13 -42.32
CA LYS A 34 -11.51 27.73 -42.64
C LYS A 34 -10.01 27.44 -42.47
N GLU A 35 -9.13 28.34 -42.93
CA GLU A 35 -7.68 28.18 -42.75
C GLU A 35 -7.27 28.18 -41.28
N ASN A 36 -7.84 29.10 -40.48
CA ASN A 36 -7.57 29.17 -39.05
C ASN A 36 -8.02 27.90 -38.32
N LEU A 37 -9.24 27.42 -38.61
CA LEU A 37 -9.76 26.17 -38.04
C LEU A 37 -8.92 24.95 -38.45
N THR A 38 -8.37 24.95 -39.65
CA THR A 38 -7.48 23.87 -40.11
C THR A 38 -6.18 23.84 -39.32
N LYS A 39 -5.55 25.02 -39.11
CA LYS A 39 -4.34 25.15 -38.28
C LYS A 39 -4.59 24.78 -36.82
N GLU A 40 -5.71 25.24 -36.26
CA GLU A 40 -6.09 24.92 -34.88
C GLU A 40 -6.30 23.41 -34.70
N LYS A 41 -6.94 22.75 -35.67
CA LYS A 41 -7.11 21.30 -35.66
C LYS A 41 -5.78 20.55 -35.71
N GLU A 42 -4.82 20.99 -36.52
CA GLU A 42 -3.49 20.39 -36.57
C GLU A 42 -2.72 20.55 -35.26
N ASN A 43 -2.80 21.72 -34.64
CA ASN A 43 -2.21 21.99 -33.33
C ASN A 43 -2.83 21.10 -32.24
N LEU A 44 -4.16 21.06 -32.15
CA LEU A 44 -4.87 20.21 -31.19
C LEU A 44 -4.53 18.72 -31.36
N ASN A 45 -4.37 18.26 -32.60
CA ASN A 45 -4.00 16.87 -32.86
C ASN A 45 -2.56 16.57 -32.41
N THR A 46 -1.66 17.54 -32.54
CA THR A 46 -0.28 17.46 -32.04
C THR A 46 -0.25 17.44 -30.51
N ASP A 47 -0.98 18.35 -29.87
CA ASP A 47 -1.09 18.44 -28.41
C ASP A 47 -1.67 17.16 -27.81
N LEU A 48 -2.72 16.60 -28.44
CA LEU A 48 -3.33 15.35 -28.01
C LEU A 48 -2.36 14.16 -28.14
N SER A 49 -1.56 14.12 -29.20
CA SER A 49 -0.51 13.10 -29.37
C SER A 49 0.56 13.22 -28.28
N ASN A 50 1.02 14.44 -27.98
CA ASN A 50 2.00 14.71 -26.93
C ASN A 50 1.47 14.31 -25.55
N ALA A 51 0.25 14.74 -25.21
CA ALA A 51 -0.39 14.39 -23.94
C ALA A 51 -0.57 12.88 -23.77
N LYS A 52 -0.91 12.15 -24.84
CA LYS A 52 -1.03 10.68 -24.82
C LYS A 52 0.32 10.00 -24.55
N ASN A 53 1.40 10.52 -25.14
CA ASN A 53 2.74 10.01 -24.90
C ASN A 53 3.19 10.26 -23.45
N GLU A 54 2.97 11.46 -22.92
CA GLU A 54 3.27 11.81 -21.53
C GLU A 54 2.49 10.96 -20.52
N ALA A 55 1.19 10.75 -20.77
CA ALA A 55 0.34 9.89 -19.93
C ALA A 55 0.84 8.43 -19.91
N SER A 56 1.29 7.92 -21.05
CA SER A 56 1.84 6.57 -21.17
C SER A 56 3.16 6.43 -20.41
N GLN A 57 4.07 7.40 -20.56
CA GLN A 57 5.34 7.43 -19.82
C GLN A 57 5.13 7.54 -18.30
N THR A 58 4.19 8.38 -17.87
CA THR A 58 3.87 8.55 -16.45
C THR A 58 3.28 7.28 -15.85
N SER A 59 2.40 6.61 -16.58
CA SER A 59 1.82 5.32 -16.15
C SER A 59 2.90 4.24 -16.00
N GLN A 60 3.88 4.20 -16.89
CA GLN A 60 5.01 3.27 -16.77
C GLN A 60 5.88 3.59 -15.55
N LYS A 61 6.27 4.86 -15.37
CA LYS A 61 7.04 5.29 -14.19
C LYS A 61 6.32 4.96 -12.89
N LEU A 62 4.99 5.14 -12.83
CA LEU A 62 4.18 4.81 -11.66
C LEU A 62 4.25 3.30 -11.33
N LYS A 63 4.14 2.44 -12.33
CA LYS A 63 4.27 0.98 -12.15
C LYS A 63 5.66 0.59 -11.65
N ASP A 64 6.72 1.18 -12.24
CA ASP A 64 8.10 0.91 -11.82
C ASP A 64 8.33 1.35 -10.35
N LEU A 65 7.73 2.48 -9.95
CA LEU A 65 7.82 3.01 -8.58
C LEU A 65 7.06 2.13 -7.59
N GLN A 66 5.84 1.69 -7.94
CA GLN A 66 5.06 0.74 -7.14
C GLN A 66 5.81 -0.59 -6.96
N GLN A 67 6.43 -1.11 -8.02
CA GLN A 67 7.23 -2.34 -7.95
C GLN A 67 8.46 -2.17 -7.04
N LYS A 68 9.14 -1.02 -7.10
CA LYS A 68 10.26 -0.71 -6.19
C LYS A 68 9.80 -0.53 -4.74
N HIS A 69 8.58 -0.05 -4.52
CA HIS A 69 8.02 0.17 -3.18
C HIS A 69 7.46 -1.10 -2.54
N ALA A 70 6.94 -2.05 -3.33
CA ALA A 70 6.36 -3.31 -2.86
C ALA A 70 7.17 -4.09 -1.78
N PRO A 71 8.52 -4.18 -1.82
CA PRO A 71 9.28 -4.82 -0.73
C PRO A 71 9.27 -4.04 0.60
N TYR A 72 8.94 -2.75 0.59
CA TYR A 72 8.93 -1.87 1.77
C TYR A 72 7.56 -1.78 2.46
N ASP A 73 6.46 -2.13 1.79
CA ASP A 73 5.11 -2.11 2.40
C ASP A 73 5.02 -2.98 3.66
N LYS A 74 5.74 -4.09 3.68
CA LYS A 74 5.81 -5.01 4.83
C LYS A 74 6.64 -4.43 5.96
N LEU A 75 7.74 -3.76 5.61
CA LEU A 75 8.60 -3.08 6.58
C LEU A 75 7.89 -1.89 7.22
N GLU A 76 7.08 -1.17 6.44
CA GLU A 76 6.24 -0.08 6.94
C GLU A 76 5.19 -0.60 7.93
N LYS A 77 4.50 -1.71 7.61
CA LYS A 77 3.59 -2.38 8.55
C LYS A 77 4.30 -2.85 9.83
N LEU A 78 5.48 -3.45 9.69
CA LEU A 78 6.30 -3.85 10.82
C LEU A 78 6.63 -2.65 11.73
N TYR A 79 7.01 -1.53 11.13
CA TYR A 79 7.34 -0.31 11.85
C TYR A 79 6.14 0.29 12.58
N ALA A 80 4.98 0.33 11.91
CA ALA A 80 3.74 0.81 12.50
C ALA A 80 3.36 -0.01 13.75
N VAL A 81 3.31 -1.33 13.63
CA VAL A 81 2.96 -2.21 14.75
C VAL A 81 4.03 -2.14 15.86
N PHE A 82 5.32 -2.07 15.50
CA PHE A 82 6.41 -1.91 16.46
C PHE A 82 6.21 -0.68 17.36
N LEU A 83 5.88 0.48 16.78
CA LEU A 83 5.69 1.72 17.55
C LEU A 83 4.56 1.61 18.58
N GLU A 84 3.50 0.85 18.27
CA GLU A 84 2.35 0.67 19.15
C GLU A 84 2.66 -0.24 20.35
N VAL A 85 3.57 -1.20 20.19
CA VAL A 85 3.90 -2.19 21.23
C VAL A 85 5.32 -2.07 21.77
N LYS A 86 6.10 -1.07 21.37
CA LYS A 86 7.50 -0.89 21.81
C LYS A 86 7.66 -0.88 23.33
N GLU A 87 6.68 -0.34 24.05
CA GLU A 87 6.67 -0.32 25.52
C GLU A 87 6.51 -1.72 26.14
N CYS A 88 5.91 -2.66 25.40
CA CYS A 88 5.83 -4.05 25.82
C CYS A 88 7.17 -4.78 25.61
N LEU A 89 8.02 -4.28 24.72
CA LEU A 89 9.27 -4.92 24.32
C LEU A 89 10.44 -4.58 25.26
N ILE A 90 10.18 -4.17 26.49
CA ILE A 90 11.22 -3.82 27.45
C ILE A 90 11.75 -5.09 28.14
N PHE A 91 12.58 -5.85 27.43
CA PHE A 91 13.32 -6.99 27.97
C PHE A 91 14.69 -7.14 27.27
N GLY A 92 15.72 -7.57 28.01
CA GLY A 92 17.09 -7.69 27.48
C GLY A 92 17.62 -6.37 26.89
N PHE A 93 18.28 -6.44 25.72
CA PHE A 93 18.79 -5.28 24.96
C PHE A 93 17.71 -4.55 24.15
N VAL A 94 16.49 -5.08 24.10
CA VAL A 94 15.37 -4.46 23.38
C VAL A 94 14.94 -3.15 24.06
N LYS A 95 15.32 -2.96 25.33
CA LYS A 95 15.17 -1.69 26.06
C LYS A 95 15.85 -0.50 25.37
N ASP A 96 16.92 -0.75 24.61
CA ASP A 96 17.66 0.26 23.85
C ASP A 96 17.29 0.25 22.36
N THR A 97 16.31 -0.55 21.93
CA THR A 97 15.82 -0.48 20.55
C THR A 97 15.09 0.84 20.32
N HIS A 98 15.59 1.61 19.36
CA HIS A 98 14.98 2.89 19.00
C HIS A 98 14.08 2.76 17.77
N ASN A 99 14.22 1.66 17.01
CA ASN A 99 13.48 1.42 15.78
C ASN A 99 13.30 -0.10 15.51
N ALA A 100 12.40 -0.44 14.57
CA ALA A 100 12.12 -1.83 14.21
C ALA A 100 13.30 -2.56 13.51
N MET A 101 14.25 -1.82 12.92
CA MET A 101 15.45 -2.41 12.30
C MET A 101 16.42 -2.93 13.36
N ASP A 102 16.57 -2.21 14.47
CA ASP A 102 17.36 -2.69 15.62
C ASP A 102 16.76 -3.99 16.16
N LEU A 103 15.42 -4.07 16.26
CA LEU A 103 14.71 -5.28 16.67
C LEU A 103 15.01 -6.45 15.72
N ILE A 104 14.94 -6.25 14.40
CA ILE A 104 15.34 -7.27 13.42
C ILE A 104 16.81 -7.69 13.64
N GLY A 105 17.71 -6.72 13.83
CA GLY A 105 19.13 -6.98 14.06
C GLY A 105 19.39 -7.83 15.30
N TYR A 106 18.71 -7.54 16.41
CA TYR A 106 18.78 -8.33 17.62
C TYR A 106 18.26 -9.75 17.40
N VAL A 107 17.07 -9.90 16.80
CA VAL A 107 16.52 -11.23 16.50
C VAL A 107 17.48 -12.02 15.59
N LEU A 108 18.14 -11.39 14.61
CA LEU A 108 19.12 -12.08 13.77
C LEU A 108 20.41 -12.46 14.52
N SER A 109 20.79 -11.72 15.57
CA SER A 109 22.02 -11.97 16.33
C SER A 109 21.95 -13.21 17.23
N ASP A 110 20.82 -13.42 17.90
CA ASP A 110 20.54 -14.61 18.71
C ASP A 110 19.06 -14.96 18.61
N SER A 111 18.70 -15.47 17.44
CA SER A 111 17.33 -15.78 17.09
C SER A 111 16.66 -16.77 18.04
N LYS A 112 17.43 -17.62 18.72
CA LYS A 112 16.87 -18.50 19.74
C LYS A 112 16.40 -17.68 20.95
N TYR A 113 17.29 -16.91 21.54
CA TYR A 113 16.99 -16.11 22.72
C TYR A 113 15.84 -15.12 22.47
N TYR A 114 15.93 -14.32 21.40
CA TYR A 114 14.96 -13.24 21.19
C TYR A 114 13.58 -13.74 20.79
N VAL A 115 13.48 -14.82 20.02
CA VAL A 115 12.18 -15.42 19.68
C VAL A 115 11.52 -16.01 20.94
N GLU A 116 12.28 -16.66 21.82
CA GLU A 116 11.79 -17.17 23.11
C GLU A 116 11.26 -16.04 24.00
N GLU A 117 12.03 -14.96 24.16
CA GLU A 117 11.65 -13.82 25.00
C GLU A 117 10.44 -13.05 24.45
N PHE A 118 10.44 -12.78 23.14
CA PHE A 118 9.33 -12.11 22.46
C PHE A 118 8.04 -12.91 22.58
N TYR A 119 8.14 -14.23 22.42
CA TYR A 119 7.00 -15.12 22.58
C TYR A 119 6.47 -15.09 24.02
N ARG A 120 7.35 -15.22 25.03
CA ARG A 120 6.96 -15.14 26.44
C ARG A 120 6.24 -13.82 26.76
N LYS A 121 6.75 -12.70 26.24
CA LYS A 121 6.14 -11.39 26.46
C LYS A 121 4.79 -11.25 25.77
N THR A 122 4.65 -11.75 24.54
CA THR A 122 3.38 -11.79 23.82
C THR A 122 2.32 -12.55 24.60
N GLN A 123 2.68 -13.70 25.20
CA GLN A 123 1.75 -14.46 26.04
C GLN A 123 1.32 -13.70 27.29
N GLN A 124 2.25 -13.03 27.98
CA GLN A 124 1.93 -12.22 29.15
C GLN A 124 0.91 -11.12 28.81
N GLU A 125 1.09 -10.43 27.68
CA GLU A 125 0.17 -9.36 27.25
C GLU A 125 -1.18 -9.90 26.75
N LEU A 126 -1.24 -11.12 26.20
CA LEU A 126 -2.49 -11.76 25.81
C LEU A 126 -3.37 -12.16 27.01
N MET A 127 -2.77 -12.43 28.17
CA MET A 127 -3.52 -12.69 29.40
C MET A 127 -4.20 -11.42 29.94
N ASN A 128 -3.73 -10.23 29.52
CA ASN A 128 -4.32 -8.96 29.90
C ASN A 128 -5.54 -8.63 29.00
N LYS A 129 -6.73 -9.06 29.44
CA LYS A 129 -7.99 -8.83 28.72
C LYS A 129 -8.39 -7.35 28.57
N ASN A 130 -7.70 -6.43 29.26
CA ASN A 130 -7.95 -4.99 29.20
C ASN A 130 -7.07 -4.28 28.15
N SER A 131 -6.31 -5.02 27.34
CA SER A 131 -5.41 -4.44 26.35
C SER A 131 -5.38 -5.24 25.05
N ASP A 132 -5.32 -4.53 23.93
CA ASP A 132 -5.08 -5.08 22.58
C ASP A 132 -3.58 -5.30 22.28
N LYS A 133 -2.69 -4.96 23.23
CA LYS A 133 -1.23 -5.08 23.08
C LYS A 133 -0.79 -6.52 22.79
N GLY A 134 -1.46 -7.52 23.36
CA GLY A 134 -1.20 -8.93 23.08
C GLY A 134 -1.45 -9.31 21.61
N GLU A 135 -2.57 -8.86 21.04
CA GLU A 135 -2.91 -9.10 19.63
C GLU A 135 -1.95 -8.40 18.68
N LYS A 136 -1.56 -7.17 19.00
CA LYS A 136 -0.57 -6.40 18.23
C LYS A 136 0.83 -7.02 18.29
N LEU A 137 1.22 -7.59 19.43
CA LEU A 137 2.47 -8.35 19.54
C LEU A 137 2.45 -9.61 18.68
N VAL A 138 1.30 -10.30 18.57
CA VAL A 138 1.15 -11.43 17.63
C VAL A 138 1.36 -10.95 16.18
N ALA A 139 0.73 -9.84 15.79
CA ALA A 139 0.91 -9.26 14.46
C ALA A 139 2.37 -8.84 14.20
N LEU A 140 3.04 -8.23 15.19
CA LEU A 140 4.45 -7.87 15.10
C LEU A 140 5.32 -9.12 14.91
N PHE A 141 5.02 -10.19 15.64
CA PHE A 141 5.74 -11.46 15.53
C PHE A 141 5.60 -12.06 14.12
N ASP A 142 4.39 -12.11 13.56
CA ASP A 142 4.17 -12.66 12.23
C ASP A 142 4.91 -11.85 11.14
N LEU A 143 4.90 -10.51 11.27
CA LEU A 143 5.65 -9.62 10.38
C LEU A 143 7.18 -9.81 10.53
N LEU A 144 7.70 -9.98 11.75
CA LEU A 144 9.12 -10.27 11.99
C LEU A 144 9.55 -11.58 11.32
N PHE A 145 8.73 -12.63 11.43
CA PHE A 145 9.01 -13.92 10.80
C PHE A 145 9.06 -13.82 9.27
N GLU A 146 8.13 -13.07 8.68
CA GLU A 146 8.10 -12.85 7.25
C GLU A 146 9.33 -12.07 6.75
N CYS A 147 9.84 -11.13 7.56
CA CYS A 147 11.03 -10.35 7.28
C CYS A 147 12.34 -11.15 7.45
N ILE A 148 12.45 -11.99 8.48
CA ILE A 148 13.72 -12.58 8.91
C ILE A 148 14.16 -13.79 8.07
N LYS A 149 13.23 -14.51 7.40
CA LYS A 149 13.50 -15.63 6.46
C LYS A 149 14.60 -16.64 6.90
N ASP A 150 14.90 -16.75 8.19
CA ASP A 150 15.91 -17.68 8.71
C ASP A 150 15.36 -19.10 8.65
N LYS A 151 16.01 -19.98 7.89
CA LYS A 151 15.60 -21.39 7.70
C LYS A 151 15.60 -22.19 9.00
N LYS A 152 16.35 -21.73 10.02
CA LYS A 152 16.37 -22.36 11.34
C LYS A 152 15.05 -22.17 12.09
N PHE A 153 14.25 -21.16 11.73
CA PHE A 153 13.00 -20.83 12.41
C PHE A 153 11.83 -20.99 11.46
N LYS A 154 10.88 -21.86 11.82
CA LYS A 154 9.60 -21.95 11.10
C LYS A 154 8.48 -21.59 12.04
N ARG A 155 7.70 -20.57 11.65
CA ARG A 155 6.41 -20.27 12.27
C ARG A 155 5.51 -21.47 12.04
N LEU A 156 4.94 -22.01 13.11
CA LEU A 156 3.88 -23.01 13.00
C LEU A 156 2.58 -22.23 12.70
N GLU A 157 1.80 -22.65 11.70
CA GLU A 157 0.69 -21.85 11.14
C GLU A 157 -0.27 -21.27 12.19
N THR A 158 -0.83 -20.10 11.86
CA THR A 158 -1.77 -19.32 12.67
C THR A 158 -2.95 -20.17 13.12
N LEU A 159 -3.01 -20.42 14.42
CA LEU A 159 -4.14 -21.08 15.05
C LEU A 159 -5.16 -20.01 15.40
N SER A 160 -6.22 -19.94 14.59
CA SER A 160 -7.32 -18.96 14.66
C SER A 160 -8.13 -18.99 15.97
N SER A 161 -7.72 -19.83 16.91
CA SER A 161 -8.09 -19.80 18.31
C SER A 161 -7.02 -20.60 19.05
N TYR A 162 -6.63 -20.15 20.24
CA TYR A 162 -5.84 -20.96 21.19
C TYR A 162 -6.69 -22.18 21.64
N ASN A 163 -6.88 -23.13 20.73
CA ASN A 163 -7.67 -24.34 20.93
C ASN A 163 -6.80 -25.40 21.65
N SER A 164 -7.44 -26.39 22.29
CA SER A 164 -6.80 -27.49 23.05
C SER A 164 -5.71 -28.28 22.32
N ALA A 165 -5.60 -28.19 20.99
CA ALA A 165 -4.52 -28.76 20.17
C ALA A 165 -3.20 -27.98 20.27
N CYS A 166 -3.26 -26.70 20.67
CA CYS A 166 -2.11 -25.82 20.85
C CYS A 166 -1.55 -25.91 22.28
N ILE A 167 -2.37 -26.39 23.20
CA ILE A 167 -2.19 -26.37 24.65
C ILE A 167 -2.04 -27.81 25.12
N THR A 168 -0.82 -28.25 25.41
CA THR A 168 -0.66 -29.48 26.19
C THR A 168 -0.62 -29.12 27.67
N LEU A 169 -1.65 -29.54 28.42
CA LEU A 169 -1.69 -29.36 29.87
C LEU A 169 -0.82 -30.42 30.54
N TYR A 170 0.21 -29.98 31.26
CA TYR A 170 1.03 -30.82 32.12
C TYR A 170 0.67 -30.55 33.58
N PRO A 171 0.09 -31.54 34.29
CA PRO A 171 -0.05 -31.45 35.73
C PRO A 171 1.32 -31.67 36.37
N GLU A 172 1.75 -30.72 37.20
CA GLU A 172 3.01 -30.81 37.94
C GLU A 172 2.76 -30.49 39.41
N GLN A 173 3.40 -31.27 40.30
CA GLN A 173 3.34 -31.05 41.75
C GLN A 173 4.49 -30.12 42.16
N SER A 174 4.14 -28.99 42.77
CA SER A 174 5.11 -28.09 43.40
C SER A 174 4.98 -28.14 44.92
N SER A 175 5.95 -27.57 45.64
CA SER A 175 5.88 -27.40 47.11
C SER A 175 4.67 -26.57 47.58
N THR A 176 3.99 -25.87 46.66
CA THR A 176 2.83 -24.99 46.92
C THR A 176 1.50 -25.55 46.40
N GLY A 177 1.48 -26.74 45.80
CA GLY A 177 0.25 -27.38 45.29
C GLY A 177 0.33 -27.86 43.84
N ASN A 178 -0.82 -28.28 43.30
CA ASN A 178 -0.98 -28.70 41.90
C ASN A 178 -0.94 -27.48 40.98
N ILE A 179 0.05 -27.43 40.10
CA ILE A 179 0.14 -26.42 39.04
C ILE A 179 -0.25 -27.07 37.71
N GLN A 180 -1.09 -26.39 36.93
CA GLN A 180 -1.35 -26.76 35.54
C GLN A 180 -0.50 -25.88 34.62
N ARG A 181 0.47 -26.50 33.94
CA ARG A 181 1.31 -25.82 32.96
C ARG A 181 0.75 -26.04 31.56
N VAL A 182 0.65 -24.97 30.79
CA VAL A 182 0.24 -25.01 29.39
C VAL A 182 1.49 -24.95 28.52
N VAL A 183 1.68 -25.97 27.68
CA VAL A 183 2.70 -25.96 26.64
C VAL A 183 2.09 -25.47 25.35
N LEU A 184 2.53 -24.29 24.89
CA LEU A 184 2.17 -23.74 23.59
C LEU A 184 3.23 -24.05 22.54
N ARG A 185 2.81 -24.64 21.41
CA ARG A 185 3.67 -24.90 20.24
C ARG A 185 3.68 -23.68 19.31
N GLY A 186 4.55 -22.70 19.58
CA GLY A 186 4.55 -21.41 18.87
C GLY A 186 5.45 -21.31 17.62
N TYR A 187 6.53 -22.09 17.58
CA TYR A 187 7.52 -22.10 16.49
C TYR A 187 8.38 -23.38 16.55
N SER A 188 9.14 -23.66 15.48
CA SER A 188 10.21 -24.65 15.49
C SER A 188 11.58 -24.00 15.31
N TYR A 189 12.59 -24.53 16.00
CA TYR A 189 13.99 -24.15 15.84
C TYR A 189 14.81 -25.38 15.43
N ASN A 190 15.48 -25.33 14.27
CA ASN A 190 16.19 -26.46 13.66
C ASN A 190 15.33 -27.75 13.65
N ASP A 191 14.10 -27.62 13.13
CA ASP A 191 13.10 -28.69 13.03
C ASP A 191 12.66 -29.32 14.37
N LYS A 192 13.13 -28.79 15.50
CA LYS A 192 12.63 -29.14 16.84
C LYS A 192 11.52 -28.17 17.21
N ILE A 193 10.35 -28.71 17.52
CA ILE A 193 9.25 -27.92 18.09
C ILE A 193 9.73 -27.43 19.46
N MET A 194 9.71 -26.12 19.68
CA MET A 194 10.05 -25.53 20.97
C MET A 194 8.77 -25.33 21.78
N PRO A 195 8.52 -26.18 22.80
CA PRO A 195 7.44 -25.94 23.74
C PRO A 195 7.81 -24.77 24.64
N SER A 196 6.95 -23.76 24.75
CA SER A 196 7.07 -22.79 25.84
C SER A 196 6.13 -23.21 26.96
N ILE A 197 6.69 -23.46 28.15
CA ILE A 197 5.94 -23.73 29.37
C ILE A 197 5.42 -22.39 29.90
N VAL A 198 4.10 -22.22 29.93
CA VAL A 198 3.46 -21.09 30.60
C VAL A 198 2.74 -21.64 31.83
N ASP A 199 3.03 -21.06 32.99
CA ASP A 199 2.25 -21.32 34.20
C ASP A 199 0.91 -20.59 34.07
N MET A 200 -0.20 -21.31 34.12
CA MET A 200 -1.52 -20.67 34.03
C MET A 200 -1.88 -19.88 35.29
N GLY A 201 -1.15 -20.07 36.40
CA GLY A 201 -1.57 -19.54 37.70
C GLY A 201 -2.89 -20.18 38.15
N GLY A 202 -2.96 -20.54 39.44
CA GLY A 202 -4.22 -20.87 40.09
C GLY A 202 -5.02 -19.62 40.40
#